data_AF-F4KRH2-F1
#
_entry.id   AF-F4KRH2-F1
#
_cell.length_a   1.000
_cell.length_b   1.000
_cell.length_c   1.000
_cell.angle_alpha   90.00
_cell.angle_beta   90.00
_cell.angle_gamma   90.00
#
_symmetry.space_group_name_H-M   'P 1'
#
loop_
_entity.id
_entity.type
_entity.pdbx_description
1 polymer ?
#
loop_
_entity_poly.entity_id
_entity_poly.type
_entity_poly.pdbx_seq_one_letter_code
_entity_poly.pdbx_strand_id
1 'polypeptide(L)'
;MEELILPKQGVPSPALAAQIQEWINALPSEGLWNWVSRVCKEEQMLPLHSTSIYIWALRPDGQVLCMDHEAFSHPIDREIDPLKIYAVLQQGTRTYPELSMLIPPSPPGIRQCESCAGLGWVKLPEAAYADTCIRCDGFGWY
;
A
#
# COMPACT_ATOMS: atom_id res chain seq x y z
N MET A 1 11.89 -20.24 -21.68
CA MET A 1 11.21 -19.06 -21.13
C MET A 1 10.17 -19.59 -20.15
N GLU A 2 10.53 -19.70 -18.88
CA GLU A 2 9.55 -19.96 -17.83
C GLU A 2 8.73 -18.68 -17.65
N GLU A 3 7.43 -18.76 -17.93
CA GLU A 3 6.49 -17.75 -17.45
C GLU A 3 6.56 -17.77 -15.93
N LEU A 4 7.16 -16.72 -15.34
CA LEU A 4 7.04 -16.44 -13.92
C LEU A 4 5.55 -16.33 -13.62
N ILE A 5 4.98 -17.40 -13.04
CA ILE A 5 3.62 -17.40 -12.52
C ILE A 5 3.64 -16.44 -11.33
N LEU A 6 3.40 -15.16 -11.60
CA LEU A 6 3.21 -14.16 -10.57
C LEU A 6 2.08 -14.67 -9.67
N PRO A 7 2.26 -14.70 -8.33
CA PRO A 7 1.18 -15.06 -7.43
C PRO A 7 0.00 -14.14 -7.75
N LYS A 8 -1.13 -14.74 -8.17
CA LYS A 8 -2.34 -13.98 -8.48
C LYS A 8 -2.76 -13.26 -7.22
N GLN A 9 -2.61 -11.94 -7.22
CA GLN A 9 -3.27 -11.07 -6.27
C GLN A 9 -4.76 -11.42 -6.22
N GLY A 10 -5.35 -11.41 -5.03
CA GLY A 10 -6.78 -11.70 -4.88
C GLY A 10 -7.61 -10.74 -5.71
N VAL A 11 -8.55 -11.26 -6.50
CA VAL A 11 -9.55 -10.43 -7.19
C VAL A 11 -10.64 -10.07 -6.16
N PRO A 12 -10.93 -8.79 -5.91
CA PRO A 12 -11.98 -8.39 -4.99
C PRO A 12 -13.34 -8.93 -5.43
N SER A 13 -14.17 -9.33 -4.46
CA SER A 13 -15.58 -9.55 -4.76
C SER A 13 -16.24 -8.24 -5.20
N PRO A 14 -17.37 -8.27 -5.94
CA PRO A 14 -18.07 -7.04 -6.32
C PRO A 14 -18.42 -6.15 -5.12
N ALA A 15 -18.75 -6.75 -3.98
CA ALA A 15 -19.02 -6.02 -2.74
C ALA A 15 -17.77 -5.32 -2.19
N LEU A 16 -16.61 -6.00 -2.17
CA LEU A 16 -15.36 -5.39 -1.73
C LEU A 16 -14.87 -4.32 -2.71
N ALA A 17 -15.01 -4.53 -4.01
CA ALA A 17 -14.69 -3.53 -5.03
C ALA A 17 -15.52 -2.25 -4.84
N ALA A 18 -16.82 -2.38 -4.59
CA ALA A 18 -17.69 -1.25 -4.27
C ALA A 18 -17.26 -0.54 -2.96
N GLN A 19 -16.91 -1.31 -1.93
CA GLN A 19 -16.42 -0.76 -0.67
C GLN A 19 -15.11 0.03 -0.84
N ILE A 20 -14.18 -0.50 -1.64
CA ILE A 20 -12.93 0.20 -2.00
C ILE A 20 -13.25 1.51 -2.71
N GLN A 21 -14.19 1.49 -3.66
CA GLN A 21 -14.62 2.70 -4.37
C GLN A 21 -15.23 3.75 -3.42
N GLU A 22 -16.02 3.33 -2.43
CA GLU A 22 -16.55 4.23 -1.41
C GLU A 22 -15.44 4.89 -0.59
N TRP A 23 -14.42 4.13 -0.17
CA TRP A 23 -13.27 4.68 0.54
C TRP A 23 -12.49 5.68 -0.31
N ILE A 24 -12.30 5.39 -1.60
CA ILE A 24 -11.68 6.33 -2.56
C ILE A 24 -12.50 7.61 -2.66
N ASN A 25 -13.83 7.49 -2.80
CA ASN A 25 -14.72 8.65 -2.88
C ASN A 25 -14.72 9.49 -1.59
N ALA A 26 -14.50 8.86 -0.44
CA ALA A 26 -14.40 9.49 0.86
C ALA A 26 -13.04 10.16 1.14
N LEU A 27 -12.02 9.95 0.29
CA LEU A 27 -10.72 10.59 0.46
C LEU A 27 -10.85 12.12 0.47
N PRO A 28 -10.16 12.80 1.41
CA PRO A 28 -10.16 14.26 1.46
C PRO A 28 -9.41 14.81 0.25
N SER A 29 -10.00 15.78 -0.46
CA SER A 29 -9.40 16.38 -1.66
C SER A 29 -9.08 17.87 -1.51
N GLU A 30 -9.51 18.49 -0.41
CA GLU A 30 -9.34 19.92 -0.14
C GLU A 30 -8.17 20.18 0.81
N GLY A 31 -7.45 21.29 0.64
CA GLY A 31 -6.34 21.68 1.51
C GLY A 31 -4.96 21.28 0.97
N LEU A 32 -3.93 22.04 1.37
CA LEU A 32 -2.57 21.90 0.83
C LEU A 32 -1.94 20.54 1.14
N TRP A 33 -2.30 19.93 2.27
CA TRP A 33 -1.70 18.68 2.75
C TRP A 33 -2.37 17.42 2.21
N ASN A 34 -3.49 17.55 1.49
CA ASN A 34 -4.29 16.42 0.99
C ASN A 34 -3.98 16.07 -0.47
N TRP A 35 -2.80 16.46 -0.97
CA TRP A 35 -2.43 16.24 -2.36
C TRP A 35 -2.40 14.74 -2.72
N VAL A 36 -1.89 13.87 -1.83
CA VAL A 36 -1.87 12.41 -2.04
C VAL A 36 -3.29 11.89 -2.24
N SER A 37 -4.17 12.23 -1.31
CA SER A 37 -5.57 11.82 -1.33
C SER A 37 -6.30 12.34 -2.57
N ARG A 38 -5.99 13.57 -3.00
CA ARG A 38 -6.53 14.14 -4.25
C ARG A 38 -6.08 13.35 -5.48
N VAL A 39 -4.78 13.11 -5.64
CA VAL A 39 -4.24 12.36 -6.79
C VAL A 39 -4.80 10.93 -6.78
N CYS A 40 -4.80 10.26 -5.63
CA CYS A 40 -5.37 8.92 -5.50
C CYS A 40 -6.86 8.89 -5.88
N LYS A 41 -7.63 9.91 -5.49
CA LYS A 41 -9.04 10.04 -5.86
C LYS A 41 -9.22 10.29 -7.35
N GLU A 42 -8.42 11.16 -7.97
CA GLU A 42 -8.45 11.43 -9.41
C GLU A 42 -8.12 10.16 -10.22
N GLU A 43 -7.16 9.37 -9.76
CA GLU A 43 -6.69 8.13 -10.39
C GLU A 43 -7.47 6.86 -9.95
N GLN A 44 -8.53 7.04 -9.17
CA GLN A 44 -9.41 5.96 -8.71
C GLN A 44 -8.66 4.83 -7.98
N MET A 45 -7.77 5.22 -7.06
CA MET A 45 -6.95 4.33 -6.25
C MET A 45 -6.99 4.71 -4.76
N LEU A 46 -6.88 3.73 -3.88
CA LEU A 46 -6.91 3.87 -2.43
C LEU A 46 -5.48 3.85 -1.88
N PRO A 47 -4.95 4.93 -1.29
CA PRO A 47 -3.58 4.91 -0.76
C PRO A 47 -3.48 3.94 0.41
N LEU A 48 -2.49 3.04 0.35
CA LEU A 48 -2.26 2.01 1.37
C LEU A 48 -0.95 2.23 2.12
N HIS A 49 0.08 2.71 1.43
CA HIS A 49 1.41 2.96 2.00
C HIS A 49 2.11 4.08 1.24
N SER A 50 3.00 4.79 1.92
CA SER A 50 3.90 5.75 1.27
C SER A 50 5.27 5.77 1.94
N THR A 51 6.29 5.97 1.12
CA THR A 51 7.64 6.33 1.56
C THR A 51 7.85 7.81 1.24
N SER A 52 9.10 8.29 1.34
CA SER A 52 9.45 9.64 0.90
C SER A 52 9.48 9.82 -0.61
N ILE A 53 9.34 8.75 -1.41
CA ILE A 53 9.45 8.81 -2.87
C ILE A 53 8.23 8.16 -3.54
N TYR A 54 7.70 7.10 -2.96
CA TYR A 54 6.69 6.27 -3.59
C TYR A 54 5.41 6.23 -2.78
N ILE A 55 4.29 6.12 -3.48
CA ILE A 55 2.97 5.83 -2.92
C ILE A 55 2.48 4.53 -3.54
N TRP A 56 2.08 3.59 -2.70
CA TRP A 56 1.37 2.41 -3.15
C TRP A 56 -0.12 2.54 -2.85
N ALA A 57 -0.92 2.26 -3.86
CA ALA A 57 -2.37 2.39 -3.79
C ALA A 57 -3.07 1.20 -4.42
N LEU A 58 -4.32 0.95 -4.01
CA LEU A 58 -5.13 -0.17 -4.45
C LEU A 58 -6.30 0.30 -5.30
N ARG A 59 -6.45 -0.26 -6.49
CA ARG A 59 -7.64 -0.05 -7.32
C ARG A 59 -8.80 -0.97 -6.92
N PRO A 60 -10.06 -0.61 -7.23
CA PRO A 60 -11.23 -1.47 -6.98
C PRO A 60 -11.18 -2.84 -7.66
N ASP A 61 -10.42 -2.97 -8.75
CA ASP A 61 -10.20 -4.25 -9.44
C ASP A 61 -9.17 -5.14 -8.74
N GLY A 62 -8.58 -4.64 -7.66
CA GLY A 62 -7.60 -5.32 -6.85
C GLY A 62 -6.17 -5.10 -7.29
N GLN A 63 -5.85 -4.26 -8.29
CA GLN A 63 -4.44 -4.04 -8.65
C GLN A 63 -3.75 -3.11 -7.64
N VAL A 64 -2.55 -3.48 -7.18
CA VAL A 64 -1.64 -2.53 -6.52
C VAL A 64 -0.90 -1.72 -7.58
N LEU A 65 -0.97 -0.40 -7.44
CA LEU A 65 -0.22 0.57 -8.23
C LEU A 65 0.87 1.20 -7.35
N CYS A 66 1.96 1.60 -7.98
CA CYS A 66 3.03 2.38 -7.40
C CYS A 66 3.16 3.69 -8.16
N MET A 67 3.10 4.80 -7.45
CA MET A 67 3.31 6.14 -7.98
C MET A 67 4.61 6.71 -7.44
N ASP A 68 5.51 7.14 -8.33
CA ASP A 68 6.66 7.97 -7.97
C ASP A 68 6.18 9.41 -7.82
N HIS A 69 6.09 9.92 -6.59
CA HIS A 69 5.57 11.26 -6.36
C HIS A 69 6.62 12.37 -6.31
N GLU A 70 7.88 12.00 -6.44
CA GLU A 70 8.99 12.95 -6.57
C GLU A 70 9.29 13.22 -8.07
N ALA A 71 8.92 12.30 -8.95
CA ALA A 71 9.02 12.50 -10.39
C ALA A 71 8.00 13.51 -10.93
N PHE A 72 8.45 14.45 -11.78
CA PHE A 72 7.61 15.53 -12.32
C PHE A 72 6.31 15.07 -12.99
N SER A 73 6.33 13.93 -13.68
CA SER A 73 5.16 13.38 -14.38
C SER A 73 4.29 12.48 -13.50
N HIS A 74 4.70 12.23 -12.26
CA HIS A 74 4.09 11.28 -11.33
C HIS A 74 3.67 9.96 -12.00
N PRO A 75 4.61 9.21 -12.62
CA PRO A 75 4.26 7.99 -13.32
C PRO A 75 3.60 7.00 -12.34
N ILE A 76 2.52 6.38 -12.82
CA ILE A 76 1.77 5.37 -12.09
C ILE A 76 1.92 4.06 -12.84
N ASP A 77 2.66 3.14 -12.21
CA ASP A 77 2.91 1.81 -12.76
C ASP A 77 2.22 0.75 -11.90
N ARG A 78 1.94 -0.39 -12.52
CA ARG A 78 1.52 -1.57 -11.76
C ARG A 78 2.69 -2.07 -10.91
N GLU A 79 2.46 -2.29 -9.62
CA GLU A 79 3.44 -2.98 -8.79
C GLU A 79 3.47 -4.46 -9.16
N ILE A 80 4.67 -4.98 -9.38
CA ILE A 80 4.90 -6.36 -9.84
C ILE A 80 5.74 -7.16 -8.84
N ASP A 81 6.39 -6.50 -7.88
CA ASP A 81 7.16 -7.16 -6.83
C ASP A 81 6.20 -7.84 -5.82
N PRO A 82 6.19 -9.17 -5.73
CA PRO A 82 5.29 -9.89 -4.83
C PRO A 82 5.49 -9.52 -3.35
N LEU A 83 6.71 -9.15 -2.95
CA LEU A 83 7.01 -8.75 -1.58
C LEU A 83 6.34 -7.41 -1.27
N LYS A 84 6.46 -6.44 -2.16
CA LYS A 84 5.82 -5.13 -1.99
C LYS A 84 4.30 -5.26 -2.03
N ILE A 85 3.73 -6.02 -2.97
CA ILE A 85 2.27 -6.27 -3.02
C ILE A 85 1.79 -6.84 -1.69
N TYR A 86 2.46 -7.90 -1.19
CA TYR A 86 2.13 -8.51 0.09
C TYR A 86 2.20 -7.49 1.24
N ALA A 87 3.33 -6.78 1.37
CA ALA A 87 3.57 -5.86 2.46
C ALA A 87 2.60 -4.67 2.46
N VAL A 88 2.33 -4.08 1.29
CA VAL A 88 1.39 -2.95 1.13
C VAL A 88 -0.03 -3.36 1.49
N LEU A 89 -0.49 -4.52 1.02
CA LEU A 89 -1.84 -5.00 1.39
C LEU A 89 -1.92 -5.28 2.88
N GLN A 90 -0.88 -5.89 3.45
CA GLN A 90 -0.80 -6.14 4.88
C GLN A 90 -0.80 -4.83 5.70
N GLN A 91 -0.15 -3.77 5.23
CA GLN A 91 -0.23 -2.43 5.82
C GLN A 91 -1.66 -1.85 5.70
N GLY A 92 -2.24 -1.93 4.51
CA GLY A 92 -3.60 -1.47 4.23
C GLY A 92 -4.66 -2.07 5.17
N THR A 93 -4.49 -3.33 5.60
CA THR A 93 -5.45 -3.98 6.51
C THR A 93 -5.62 -3.32 7.87
N ARG A 94 -4.70 -2.44 8.27
CA ARG A 94 -4.81 -1.73 9.56
C ARG A 94 -5.87 -0.66 9.55
N THR A 95 -6.00 0.01 8.41
CA THR A 95 -7.03 1.02 8.17
C THR A 95 -8.29 0.37 7.60
N TYR A 96 -8.12 -0.67 6.78
CA TYR A 96 -9.19 -1.33 6.02
C TYR A 96 -9.13 -2.87 6.22
N PRO A 97 -9.61 -3.40 7.35
CA PRO A 97 -9.46 -4.83 7.69
C PRO A 97 -10.00 -5.81 6.63
N GLU A 98 -11.01 -5.42 5.86
CA GLU A 98 -11.63 -6.21 4.79
C GLU A 98 -10.65 -6.49 3.63
N LEU A 99 -9.58 -5.72 3.50
CA LEU A 99 -8.51 -5.97 2.51
C LEU A 99 -7.70 -7.24 2.81
N SER A 100 -7.82 -7.81 4.01
CA SER A 100 -7.16 -9.07 4.38
C SER A 100 -7.44 -10.21 3.41
N MET A 101 -8.60 -10.21 2.75
CA MET A 101 -8.98 -11.20 1.75
C MET A 101 -8.17 -11.10 0.45
N LEU A 102 -7.53 -9.96 0.18
CA LEU A 102 -6.75 -9.71 -1.03
C LEU A 102 -5.27 -10.06 -0.86
N ILE A 103 -4.81 -10.27 0.37
CA ILE A 103 -3.42 -10.57 0.68
C ILE A 103 -3.04 -11.89 -0.01
N PRO A 104 -2.06 -11.88 -0.93
CA PRO A 104 -1.60 -13.12 -1.55
C PRO A 104 -0.94 -14.02 -0.51
N PRO A 105 -0.74 -15.32 -0.82
CA PRO A 105 0.10 -16.17 0.00
C PRO A 105 1.46 -15.51 0.28
N SER A 106 1.94 -15.64 1.52
CA SER A 106 3.23 -15.10 1.94
C SER A 106 4.34 -15.51 0.95
N PRO A 107 5.06 -14.55 0.33
CA PRO A 107 6.16 -14.87 -0.57
C PRO A 107 7.24 -15.70 0.12
N PRO A 108 7.92 -16.63 -0.58
CA PRO A 108 9.01 -17.39 0.01
C PRO A 108 10.13 -16.49 0.54
N GLY A 109 10.59 -16.74 1.76
CA GLY A 109 11.71 -16.04 2.36
C GLY A 109 11.39 -14.69 2.99
N ILE A 110 10.15 -14.19 2.85
CA ILE A 110 9.73 -12.95 3.50
C ILE A 110 9.80 -13.08 5.02
N ARG A 111 10.26 -12.04 5.69
CA ARG A 111 10.39 -11.96 7.14
C ARG A 111 9.68 -10.72 7.65
N GLN A 112 9.03 -10.88 8.79
CA GLN A 112 8.57 -9.73 9.56
C GLN A 112 9.79 -8.95 10.06
N CYS A 113 9.78 -7.63 9.88
CA CYS A 113 10.88 -6.79 10.32
C CYS A 113 10.96 -6.77 11.84
N GLU A 114 12.07 -7.25 12.38
CA GLU A 114 12.33 -7.37 13.82
C GLU A 114 12.33 -6.00 14.52
N SER A 115 12.78 -4.95 13.82
CA SER A 115 12.92 -3.60 14.40
C SER A 115 11.59 -2.91 14.65
N CYS A 116 10.56 -3.22 13.86
CA CYS A 116 9.22 -2.65 14.02
C CYS A 116 8.16 -3.71 14.33
N ALA A 117 8.53 -4.98 14.50
CA ALA A 117 7.62 -6.11 14.65
C ALA A 117 6.50 -6.11 13.60
N GLY A 118 6.84 -5.84 12.33
CA GLY A 118 5.86 -5.76 11.24
C GLY A 118 5.10 -4.45 11.15
N LEU A 119 5.21 -3.54 12.11
CA LEU A 119 4.47 -2.27 12.11
C LEU A 119 4.89 -1.33 10.98
N GLY A 120 6.09 -1.46 10.43
CA GLY A 120 6.58 -0.49 9.45
C GLY A 120 6.91 0.89 10.05
N TRP A 121 6.61 1.13 11.32
CA TRP A 121 7.01 2.33 12.04
C TRP A 121 7.58 1.96 13.40
N VAL A 122 8.38 2.87 13.97
CA VAL A 122 8.96 2.73 15.30
C VAL A 122 8.59 3.97 16.09
N LYS A 123 8.11 3.79 17.32
CA LYS A 123 7.84 4.90 18.24
C LYS A 123 8.89 4.87 19.34
N LEU A 124 9.74 5.90 19.39
CA LEU A 124 10.70 6.05 20.48
C LEU A 124 9.94 6.47 21.76
N PRO A 125 10.36 6.02 22.96
CA PRO A 125 9.62 6.26 24.20
C PRO A 125 9.28 7.74 24.49
N GLU A 126 10.14 8.66 24.08
CA GLU A 126 9.98 10.10 24.32
C GLU A 126 9.47 10.88 23.09
N ALA A 127 9.28 10.20 21.96
CA ALA A 127 8.80 10.86 20.75
C ALA A 127 7.28 11.05 20.77
N ALA A 128 6.84 12.27 20.42
CA ALA A 128 5.43 12.58 20.27
C ALA A 128 4.79 11.84 19.08
N TYR A 129 5.59 11.46 18.07
CA TYR A 129 5.16 10.80 16.85
C TYR A 129 5.96 9.51 16.61
N ALA A 130 5.42 8.65 15.75
CA ALA A 130 6.12 7.48 15.25
C ALA A 130 6.83 7.83 13.95
N ASP A 131 8.03 7.27 13.75
CA ASP A 131 8.79 7.42 12.53
C ASP A 131 8.70 6.15 11.68
N THR A 132 8.74 6.32 10.36
CA THR A 132 8.86 5.21 9.42
C THR A 132 10.09 4.37 9.77
N CYS A 133 9.92 3.05 9.83
CA CYS A 133 11.01 2.14 10.15
C CYS A 133 11.98 2.07 8.97
N ILE A 134 13.16 2.67 9.16
CA ILE A 134 14.23 2.74 8.14
C ILE A 134 14.65 1.34 7.67
N ARG A 135 14.67 0.33 8.55
CA ARG A 135 15.12 -1.02 8.22
C ARG A 135 14.27 -1.71 7.14
N CYS A 136 12.97 -1.44 7.12
CA CYS A 136 12.04 -2.04 6.17
C CYS A 136 11.34 -0.99 5.30
N ASP A 137 11.85 0.23 5.25
CA ASP A 137 11.26 1.35 4.50
C ASP A 137 9.75 1.51 4.69
N GLY A 138 9.28 1.38 5.94
CA GLY A 138 7.86 1.50 6.20
C GLY A 138 7.01 0.27 5.92
N PHE A 139 7.52 -0.72 5.20
CA PHE A 139 6.72 -1.87 4.78
C PHE A 139 6.37 -2.78 5.95
N GLY A 140 7.27 -2.99 6.90
CA GLY A 140 7.10 -3.96 7.99
C GLY A 140 7.63 -5.35 7.66
N TRP A 141 7.97 -5.64 6.40
CA TRP A 141 8.51 -6.91 5.93
C TRP A 141 9.68 -6.68 4.98
N TYR A 142 10.58 -7.67 4.86
CA TYR A 142 11.68 -7.71 3.90
C TYR A 142 12.12 -9.15 3.61
#